data_AF-A0A4P7YZR1-F1
#
_entry.id   AF-A0A4P7YZR1-F1
#
_cell.length_a   1.000
_cell.length_b   1.000
_cell.length_c   1.000
_cell.angle_alpha   90.00
_cell.angle_beta   90.00
_cell.angle_gamma   90.00
#
_symmetry.space_group_name_H-M   'P 1'
#
loop_
_entity.id
_entity.type
_entity.pdbx_description
1 polymer ?
#
loop_
_entity_poly.entity_id
_entity_poly.type
_entity_poly.pdbx_seq_one_letter_code
_entity_poly.pdbx_strand_id
1 'polypeptide(L)'
;MGNPMKIRASAKDGVTEIKVLMSHEMETGQRKDASGTVIPAWFINEVTAKLDGKTVMQAQWGPSISKNPYLAFKVKGGKAGDKVSVTWVDSKGDTRTDEATVT
;
A
#
# COMPACT_ATOMS: atom_id res chain seq x y z
N MET A 1 -2.06 14.32 6.87
CA MET A 1 -2.01 12.87 7.13
C MET A 1 -3.04 12.20 6.23
N GLY A 2 -2.63 11.30 5.33
CA GLY A 2 -3.52 10.69 4.33
C GLY A 2 -4.65 9.86 4.96
N ASN A 3 -5.71 9.57 4.20
CA ASN A 3 -6.82 8.76 4.69
C ASN A 3 -6.35 7.33 5.05
N PRO A 4 -7.00 6.66 6.04
CA PRO A 4 -6.74 5.25 6.36
C PRO A 4 -6.81 4.33 5.15
N MET A 5 -5.89 3.38 5.09
CA MET A 5 -5.94 2.28 4.13
C MET A 5 -7.16 1.42 4.40
N LYS A 6 -7.81 0.92 3.34
CA LYS A 6 -8.81 -0.13 3.46
C LYS A 6 -8.12 -1.46 3.25
N ILE A 7 -7.91 -2.21 4.33
CA ILE A 7 -7.27 -3.52 4.30
C ILE A 7 -8.34 -4.59 4.50
N ARG A 8 -8.35 -5.59 3.62
CA ARG A 8 -9.09 -6.84 3.78
C ARG A 8 -8.11 -8.00 3.73
N ALA A 9 -8.13 -8.85 4.74
CA ALA A 9 -7.31 -10.04 4.78
C ALA A 9 -8.21 -11.24 5.08
N SER A 10 -8.23 -12.24 4.19
CA SER A 10 -9.08 -13.42 4.33
C SER A 10 -8.26 -14.69 4.18
N ALA A 11 -8.33 -15.59 5.17
CA ALA A 11 -7.67 -16.88 5.14
C ALA A 11 -8.61 -17.97 4.59
N LYS A 12 -8.12 -18.74 3.62
CA LYS A 12 -8.83 -19.90 3.08
C LYS A 12 -7.83 -20.94 2.58
N ASP A 13 -8.06 -22.21 2.91
CA ASP A 13 -7.27 -23.35 2.43
C ASP A 13 -5.75 -23.19 2.63
N GLY A 14 -5.35 -22.66 3.79
CA GLY A 14 -3.94 -22.44 4.13
C GLY A 14 -3.27 -21.26 3.39
N VAL A 15 -4.06 -20.39 2.75
CA VAL A 15 -3.59 -19.19 2.05
C VAL A 15 -4.36 -17.98 2.57
N THR A 16 -3.64 -16.90 2.89
CA THR A 16 -4.25 -15.61 3.20
C THR A 16 -4.16 -14.68 1.99
N GLU A 17 -5.31 -14.22 1.51
CA GLU A 17 -5.40 -13.17 0.50
C GLU A 17 -5.50 -11.81 1.18
N ILE A 18 -4.57 -10.90 0.86
CA ILE A 18 -4.50 -9.55 1.44
C ILE A 18 -4.73 -8.55 0.32
N LYS A 19 -5.70 -7.65 0.53
CA LYS A 19 -6.11 -6.59 -0.38
C LYS A 19 -6.03 -5.26 0.34
N VAL A 20 -5.35 -4.29 -0.26
CA VAL A 20 -5.10 -2.97 0.31
C VAL A 20 -5.49 -1.91 -0.71
N LEU A 21 -6.32 -0.95 -0.29
CA LEU A 21 -6.56 0.28 -1.03
C LEU A 21 -5.95 1.45 -0.27
N MET A 22 -5.04 2.17 -0.92
CA MET A 22 -4.31 3.29 -0.34
C MET A 22 -4.82 4.60 -0.93
N SER A 23 -5.11 5.60 -0.09
CA SER A 23 -5.54 6.93 -0.54
C SER A 23 -4.31 7.81 -0.77
N HIS A 24 -3.80 7.84 -1.98
CA HIS A 24 -2.62 8.63 -2.36
C HIS A 24 -2.75 9.15 -3.80
N GLU A 25 -2.29 10.38 -4.05
CA GLU A 25 -2.43 11.05 -5.36
C GLU A 25 -1.61 10.40 -6.47
N MET A 26 -0.41 9.91 -6.14
CA MET A 26 0.52 9.30 -7.11
C MET A 26 0.81 10.23 -8.30
N GLU A 27 1.19 11.47 -8.01
CA GLU A 27 1.57 12.44 -9.04
C GLU A 27 2.83 11.94 -9.75
N THR A 28 2.75 11.82 -11.07
CA THR A 28 3.74 11.09 -11.87
C THR A 28 4.98 11.92 -12.17
N GLY A 29 4.89 13.25 -11.99
CA GLY A 29 5.92 14.18 -12.44
C GLY A 29 5.80 14.60 -13.91
N GLN A 30 4.78 14.11 -14.62
CA GLN A 30 4.60 14.38 -16.06
C GLN A 30 3.48 15.39 -16.34
N ARG A 31 2.57 15.61 -15.37
CA ARG A 31 1.46 16.55 -15.51
C ARG A 31 1.98 17.99 -15.47
N LYS A 32 1.29 18.87 -16.21
CA LYS A 32 1.49 20.31 -16.15
C LYS A 32 0.28 20.99 -15.51
N ASP A 33 0.52 22.09 -14.80
CA ASP A 33 -0.54 22.95 -14.30
C ASP A 33 -1.09 23.90 -15.39
N ALA A 34 -2.02 24.77 -15.02
CA ALA A 34 -2.63 25.73 -15.94
C ALA A 34 -1.65 26.77 -16.51
N SER A 35 -0.50 26.99 -15.84
CA SER A 35 0.57 27.86 -16.32
C SER A 35 1.56 27.15 -17.25
N GLY A 36 1.41 25.82 -17.44
CA GLY A 36 2.32 24.99 -18.22
C GLY A 36 3.53 24.49 -17.43
N THR A 37 3.60 24.75 -16.12
CA THR A 37 4.70 24.31 -15.24
C THR A 37 4.52 22.84 -14.89
N VAL A 38 5.61 22.07 -14.92
CA VAL A 38 5.60 20.64 -14.55
C VAL A 38 5.36 20.52 -13.05
N ILE A 39 4.44 19.63 -12.69
CA ILE A 39 4.11 19.33 -11.31
C ILE A 39 5.09 18.25 -10.83
N PRO A 40 5.85 18.47 -9.74
CA PRO A 40 6.85 17.50 -9.28
C PRO A 40 6.24 16.15 -8.92
N ALA A 41 6.99 15.08 -9.18
CA ALA A 41 6.58 13.72 -8.84
C ALA A 41 6.35 13.58 -7.33
N TRP A 42 5.26 12.90 -6.97
CA TRP A 42 4.91 12.60 -5.59
C TRP A 42 4.12 11.30 -5.52
N PHE A 43 4.80 10.22 -5.17
CA PHE A 43 4.28 8.86 -5.22
C PHE A 43 4.77 8.04 -4.04
N ILE A 44 4.01 7.01 -3.66
CA ILE A 44 4.46 5.97 -2.74
C ILE A 44 5.63 5.23 -3.39
N ASN A 45 6.81 5.26 -2.77
CA ASN A 45 8.02 4.60 -3.28
C ASN A 45 8.30 3.27 -2.59
N GLU A 46 7.83 3.07 -1.34
CA GLU A 46 8.01 1.81 -0.62
C GLU A 46 6.71 1.32 -0.01
N VAL A 47 6.48 0.00 -0.06
CA VAL A 47 5.40 -0.66 0.65
C VAL A 47 5.95 -1.92 1.34
N THR A 48 5.62 -2.09 2.61
CA THR A 48 5.90 -3.32 3.38
C THR A 48 4.60 -3.85 3.98
N ALA A 49 4.34 -5.14 3.83
CA ALA A 49 3.27 -5.82 4.56
C ALA A 49 3.84 -6.93 5.45
N LYS A 50 3.32 -6.99 6.67
CA LYS A 50 3.67 -7.97 7.70
C LYS A 50 2.44 -8.76 8.12
N LEU A 51 2.62 -10.04 8.39
CA LEU A 51 1.64 -10.93 9.01
C LEU A 51 2.23 -11.40 10.34
N ASP A 52 1.58 -11.07 11.46
CA ASP A 52 2.07 -11.30 12.83
C ASP A 52 3.53 -10.83 13.03
N GLY A 53 3.85 -9.65 12.50
CA GLY A 53 5.17 -9.05 12.59
C GLY A 53 6.21 -9.61 11.60
N LYS A 54 5.94 -10.73 10.94
CA LYS A 54 6.82 -11.27 9.88
C LYS A 54 6.55 -10.56 8.55
N THR A 55 7.58 -10.01 7.93
CA THR A 55 7.49 -9.45 6.58
C THR A 55 7.10 -10.53 5.58
N VAL A 56 6.00 -10.31 4.86
CA VAL A 56 5.45 -11.22 3.85
C VAL A 56 5.48 -10.62 2.44
N MET A 57 5.59 -9.30 2.33
CA MET A 57 5.72 -8.60 1.05
C MET A 57 6.49 -7.30 1.27
N GLN A 58 7.40 -7.01 0.35
CA GLN A 58 8.05 -5.71 0.19
C GLN A 58 8.01 -5.34 -1.29
N ALA A 59 7.75 -4.07 -1.56
CA ALA A 59 7.72 -3.54 -2.91
C ALA A 59 8.35 -2.16 -2.96
N GLN A 60 9.05 -1.91 -4.05
CA GLN A 60 9.54 -0.59 -4.45
C GLN A 60 8.70 -0.16 -5.66
N TRP A 61 8.06 0.99 -5.55
CA TRP A 61 7.14 1.51 -6.55
C TRP A 61 7.74 2.72 -7.25
N GLY A 62 7.31 2.92 -8.49
CA GLY A 62 7.64 4.10 -9.29
C GLY A 62 6.43 5.00 -9.52
N PRO A 63 6.63 6.15 -10.19
CA PRO A 63 5.58 7.13 -10.45
C PRO A 63 4.49 6.62 -11.41
N SER A 64 4.65 5.45 -12.02
CA SER A 64 3.69 4.87 -12.97
C SER A 64 2.57 4.06 -12.31
N ILE A 65 2.56 3.94 -10.97
CA ILE A 65 1.44 3.34 -10.25
C ILE A 65 0.28 4.35 -10.20
N SER A 66 -0.93 3.88 -10.53
CA SER A 66 -2.13 4.72 -10.58
C SER A 66 -2.49 5.36 -9.23
N LYS A 67 -3.13 6.53 -9.29
CA LYS A 67 -3.81 7.16 -8.15
C LYS A 67 -4.69 6.18 -7.41
N ASN A 68 -4.73 6.32 -6.09
CA ASN A 68 -5.38 5.39 -5.17
C ASN A 68 -4.94 3.93 -5.36
N PRO A 69 -3.65 3.61 -5.11
CA PRO A 69 -3.12 2.29 -5.42
C PRO A 69 -3.92 1.15 -4.77
N TYR A 70 -4.20 0.13 -5.59
CA TYR A 70 -4.76 -1.13 -5.14
C TYR A 70 -3.69 -2.21 -5.21
N LEU A 71 -3.38 -2.81 -4.06
CA LEU A 71 -2.42 -3.91 -3.94
C LEU A 71 -3.15 -5.17 -3.47
N ALA A 72 -3.00 -6.26 -4.21
CA ALA A 72 -3.51 -7.57 -3.83
C ALA A 72 -2.40 -8.61 -3.95
N PHE A 73 -2.21 -9.41 -2.91
CA PHE A 73 -1.26 -10.51 -2.93
C PHE A 73 -1.75 -11.65 -2.03
N LYS A 74 -1.16 -12.83 -2.23
CA LYS A 74 -1.45 -14.02 -1.44
C LYS A 74 -0.19 -14.47 -0.72
N VAL A 75 -0.35 -14.92 0.51
CA VAL A 75 0.73 -15.51 1.31
C VAL A 75 0.29 -16.88 1.81
N LYS A 76 1.21 -17.85 1.83
CA LYS A 76 0.96 -19.15 2.45
C LYS A 76 0.94 -18.99 3.97
N GLY A 77 -0.03 -19.62 4.62
CA GLY A 77 -0.27 -19.50 6.05
C GLY A 77 -1.13 -18.28 6.40
N GLY A 78 -1.13 -17.96 7.70
CA GLY A 78 -2.10 -17.04 8.30
C GLY A 78 -3.41 -17.76 8.63
N LYS A 79 -4.06 -17.31 9.71
CA LYS A 79 -5.36 -17.80 10.16
C LYS A 79 -6.20 -16.65 10.70
N ALA A 80 -7.49 -16.90 10.87
CA ALA A 80 -8.40 -15.94 11.48
C ALA A 80 -7.85 -15.46 12.84
N GLY A 81 -7.86 -14.15 13.06
CA GLY A 81 -7.30 -13.52 14.26
C GLY A 81 -5.87 -13.02 14.12
N ASP A 82 -5.10 -13.49 13.13
CA ASP A 82 -3.75 -12.98 12.87
C ASP A 82 -3.81 -11.52 12.42
N LYS A 83 -2.72 -10.79 12.64
CA LYS A 83 -2.65 -9.35 12.35
C LYS A 83 -1.87 -9.08 11.07
N VAL A 84 -2.51 -8.43 10.12
CA VAL A 84 -1.84 -7.81 8.97
C VAL A 84 -1.53 -6.36 9.30
N SER A 85 -0.28 -5.96 9.11
CA SER A 85 0.17 -4.56 9.19
C SER A 85 0.77 -4.16 7.85
N VAL A 86 0.34 -3.02 7.31
CA VAL A 86 0.84 -2.48 6.04
C VAL A 86 1.40 -1.10 6.30
N THR A 87 2.62 -0.86 5.84
CA THR A 87 3.30 0.43 5.89
C THR A 87 3.65 0.88 4.49
N TRP A 88 3.42 2.15 4.18
CA TRP A 88 3.98 2.78 3.00
C TRP A 88 4.84 4.00 3.35
N VAL A 89 5.78 4.33 2.48
CA VAL A 89 6.58 5.56 2.48
C VAL A 89 6.41 6.20 1.10
N ASP A 90 6.33 7.53 1.05
CA ASP A 90 6.30 8.27 -0.20
C ASP A 90 7.63 8.98 -0.51
N SER A 91 7.72 9.48 -1.74
CA SER A 91 8.91 10.16 -2.26
C SER A 91 9.23 11.50 -1.55
N LYS A 92 8.36 11.98 -0.65
CA LYS A 92 8.58 13.16 0.21
C LYS A 92 8.90 12.78 1.65
N GLY A 93 8.95 11.48 1.96
CA GLY A 93 9.26 10.95 3.29
C GLY A 93 8.05 10.80 4.21
N ASP A 94 6.83 11.09 3.73
CA ASP A 94 5.62 10.82 4.50
C ASP A 94 5.41 9.31 4.60
N THR A 95 4.94 8.86 5.75
CA THR A 95 4.69 7.44 6.01
C THR A 95 3.37 7.22 6.72
N ARG A 96 2.79 6.06 6.50
CA ARG A 96 1.59 5.60 7.20
C ARG A 96 1.63 4.10 7.41
N THR A 97 1.14 3.68 8.57
CA THR A 97 0.88 2.27 8.90
C THR A 97 -0.58 2.09 9.28
N ASP A 98 -1.23 1.06 8.72
CA ASP A 98 -2.57 0.61 9.13
C ASP A 98 -2.58 -0.90 9.32
N GLU A 99 -3.52 -1.38 10.13
CA GLU A 99 -3.63 -2.79 10.49
C GLU A 99 -5.05 -3.33 10.21
N ALA A 100 -5.13 -4.64 9.98
CA ALA A 100 -6.38 -5.39 9.88
C ALA A 100 -6.21 -6.80 10.41
N THR A 101 -7.29 -7.32 10.99
CA THR A 101 -7.37 -8.72 11.41
C THR A 101 -7.69 -9.60 10.22
N VAL A 102 -6.98 -10.72 10.08
CA VAL A 102 -7.32 -11.78 9.12
C VAL A 102 -8.64 -12.40 9.54
N THR A 103 -9.56 -12.55 8.59
CA THR A 103 -10.84 -13.26 8.76
C THR A 103 -10.81 -14.65 8.14
#